data_AF-A0A085ZLJ8-F1
#
_entry.id   AF-A0A085ZLJ8-F1
#
_cell.length_a   1.000
_cell.length_b   1.000
_cell.length_c   1.000
_cell.angle_alpha   90.00
_cell.angle_beta   90.00
_cell.angle_gamma   90.00
#
_symmetry.space_group_name_H-M   'P 1'
#
loop_
_entity.id
_entity.type
_entity.pdbx_description
1 polymer ?
#
loop_
_entity_poly.entity_id
_entity_poly.type
_entity_poly.pdbx_seq_one_letter_code
_entity_poly.pdbx_strand_id
1 'polypeptide(L)' 'MSKIDKLIEKLKSKPKDFSWDEMLKVLNYFGYKQISQGKTGGSRRKFVNKNKEIISLHEPHPQKVLKGYQLDIIIEHLEL' A
#
# COMPACT_ATOMS: atom_id res chain seq x y z
N MET A 1 -9.84 17.05 -10.09
CA MET A 1 -9.21 15.89 -9.43
C MET A 1 -9.02 14.75 -10.41
N SER A 2 -7.78 14.32 -10.54
CA SER A 2 -7.43 13.11 -11.28
C SER A 2 -7.97 11.85 -10.57
N LYS A 3 -7.88 10.70 -11.24
CA LYS A 3 -8.25 9.41 -10.63
C LYS A 3 -7.38 9.07 -9.42
N ILE A 4 -6.11 9.48 -9.43
CA ILE A 4 -5.19 9.21 -8.32
C ILE A 4 -5.46 10.13 -7.13
N ASP A 5 -5.79 11.40 -7.35
CA ASP A 5 -6.14 12.33 -6.25
C ASP A 5 -7.32 11.80 -5.43
N LYS A 6 -8.39 11.35 -6.12
CA LYS A 6 -9.57 10.77 -5.47
C LYS A 6 -9.23 9.51 -4.66
N LEU A 7 -8.25 8.74 -5.14
CA LEU A 7 -7.83 7.52 -4.47
C LEU A 7 -7.00 7.82 -3.22
N ILE A 8 -6.16 8.86 -3.27
CA ILE A 8 -5.41 9.36 -2.11
C ILE A 8 -6.37 9.94 -1.07
N GLU A 9 -7.39 10.71 -1.47
CA GLU A 9 -8.42 11.18 -0.55
C GLU A 9 -9.21 10.02 0.08
N LYS A 10 -9.57 9.03 -0.73
CA LYS A 10 -10.17 7.79 -0.24
C LYS A 10 -9.25 7.11 0.77
N LEU A 11 -7.94 7.04 0.55
CA LEU A 11 -7.01 6.48 1.54
C LEU A 11 -7.02 7.29 2.86
N LYS A 12 -6.92 8.62 2.79
CA LYS A 12 -6.90 9.52 3.96
C LYS A 12 -8.16 9.43 4.82
N SER A 13 -9.31 9.11 4.22
CA SER A 13 -10.57 8.89 4.96
C SER A 13 -10.62 7.57 5.74
N LYS A 14 -9.57 6.72 5.64
CA LYS A 14 -9.41 5.43 6.32
C LYS A 14 -10.62 4.49 6.15
N PRO A 15 -11.06 4.20 4.92
CA PRO A 15 -12.26 3.40 4.67
C PRO A 15 -12.02 1.94 5.04
N LYS A 16 -13.08 1.27 5.49
CA LYS A 16 -13.03 -0.12 5.92
C LYS A 16 -12.87 -1.11 4.75
N ASP A 17 -13.10 -0.65 3.52
CA ASP A 17 -13.11 -1.43 2.28
C ASP A 17 -11.92 -1.11 1.34
N PHE A 18 -10.87 -0.42 1.81
CA PHE A 18 -9.73 -0.11 0.95
C PHE A 18 -9.01 -1.39 0.50
N SER A 19 -8.98 -1.64 -0.81
CA SER A 19 -8.41 -2.86 -1.36
C SER A 19 -6.89 -2.80 -1.51
N TRP A 20 -6.27 -3.98 -1.56
CA TRP A 20 -4.86 -4.13 -1.87
C TRP A 20 -4.50 -3.51 -3.23
N ASP A 21 -5.37 -3.67 -4.22
CA ASP A 21 -5.16 -3.15 -5.59
C ASP A 21 -5.18 -1.61 -5.64
N GLU A 22 -6.08 -0.99 -4.86
CA GLU A 22 -6.11 0.45 -4.64
C GLU A 22 -4.81 0.95 -3.99
N MET A 23 -4.32 0.23 -2.98
CA MET A 23 -3.04 0.54 -2.34
C MET A 23 -1.87 0.43 -3.33
N LEU A 24 -1.84 -0.60 -4.20
CA LEU A 24 -0.78 -0.74 -5.20
C LEU A 24 -0.74 0.47 -6.15
N LYS A 25 -1.91 1.01 -6.53
CA LYS A 25 -2.00 2.21 -7.37
C LYS A 25 -1.45 3.45 -6.66
N VAL A 26 -1.78 3.62 -5.37
CA VAL A 26 -1.20 4.70 -4.55
C VAL A 26 0.31 4.55 -4.45
N LEU A 27 0.82 3.39 -4.03
CA LEU A 27 2.26 3.15 -3.91
C LEU A 27 3.01 3.39 -5.23
N ASN A 28 2.48 2.90 -6.35
CA ASN A 28 3.09 3.12 -7.66
C ASN A 28 3.15 4.61 -8.03
N TYR A 29 2.12 5.39 -7.68
CA TYR A 29 2.15 6.84 -7.87
C TYR A 29 3.28 7.51 -7.08
N PHE A 30 3.55 7.05 -5.85
CA PHE A 30 4.69 7.49 -5.04
C PHE A 30 6.04 6.87 -5.46
N GLY A 31 6.08 6.13 -6.58
CA GLY A 31 7.30 5.54 -7.12
C GLY A 31 7.77 4.26 -6.43
N TYR A 32 6.94 3.67 -5.57
CA TYR A 32 7.22 2.38 -4.95
C TYR A 32 6.96 1.24 -5.92
N LYS A 33 7.88 0.27 -5.97
CA LYS A 33 7.75 -0.97 -6.74
C LYS A 33 7.89 -2.17 -5.83
N GLN A 34 7.08 -3.19 -6.09
CA GLN A 34 7.18 -4.44 -5.36
C GLN A 34 8.51 -5.13 -5.68
N ILE A 35 9.18 -5.64 -4.65
CA ILE A 35 10.37 -6.47 -4.79
C ILE A 35 10.04 -7.93 -4.46
N SER A 36 10.57 -8.85 -5.26
CA SER A 36 10.43 -10.28 -5.03
C SER A 36 11.11 -10.66 -3.72
N GLN A 37 10.36 -11.28 -2.81
CA GLN A 37 10.94 -11.95 -1.64
C GLN A 37 11.22 -13.42 -2.01
N GLY A 38 12.26 -13.99 -1.39
CA GLY A 38 12.61 -15.41 -1.58
C GLY A 38 11.48 -16.37 -1.17
N LYS A 39 11.71 -17.66 -1.39
CA LYS A 39 10.70 -18.75 -1.28
C LYS A 39 9.98 -18.88 0.08
N THR A 40 10.47 -18.23 1.14
CA THR A 40 9.95 -18.32 2.52
C THR A 40 9.08 -17.13 2.97
N GLY A 41 8.82 -16.14 2.11
CA GLY A 41 8.19 -14.86 2.51
C GLY A 41 6.67 -14.86 2.78
N GLY A 42 5.96 -15.95 2.48
CA GLY A 42 4.50 -16.00 2.60
C GLY A 42 3.78 -14.85 1.87
N SER A 43 2.67 -14.36 2.44
CA SER A 43 1.92 -13.20 1.93
C SER A 43 2.55 -11.85 2.27
N ARG A 44 3.75 -11.82 2.86
CA ARG A 44 4.46 -10.56 3.10
C ARG A 44 5.00 -10.02 1.78
N ARG A 45 4.73 -8.75 1.52
CA ARG A 45 5.19 -8.01 0.34
C ARG A 45 6.08 -6.86 0.80
N LYS A 46 7.14 -6.60 0.04
CA LYS A 46 8.01 -5.45 0.22
C LYS A 46 7.93 -4.57 -1.01
N PHE A 47 7.95 -3.28 -0.77
CA PHE A 47 7.98 -2.25 -1.80
C PHE A 47 9.18 -1.36 -1.54
N VAL A 48 9.85 -0.92 -2.61
CA VAL A 48 10.99 -0.02 -2.54
C VAL A 48 10.81 1.13 -3.53
N ASN A 49 11.18 2.35 -3.14
CA ASN A 49 11.22 3.49 -4.03
C ASN A 49 12.66 3.79 -4.52
N LYS A 50 12.84 4.87 -5.28
CA LYS A 50 14.16 5.29 -5.79
C LYS A 50 15.13 5.71 -4.68
N ASN A 51 14.61 6.18 -3.55
CA ASN A 51 15.39 6.59 -2.38
C ASN A 51 15.79 5.40 -1.48
N LYS A 52 15.48 4.17 -1.89
CA LYS A 52 15.67 2.93 -1.11
C LYS A 52 14.85 2.87 0.18
N GLU A 53 13.78 3.66 0.28
CA GLU A 53 12.81 3.56 1.36
C GLU A 53 11.98 2.29 1.14
N ILE A 54 11.73 1.54 2.22
CA ILE A 54 11.09 0.23 2.15
C ILE A 54 9.80 0.23 2.97
N ILE A 55 8.71 -0.15 2.31
CA ILE A 55 7.43 -0.46 2.96
C ILE A 55 7.27 -1.98 2.95
N SER A 56 6.94 -2.57 4.10
CA SER A 56 6.69 -4.00 4.21
C SER A 56 5.32 -4.27 4.80
N LEU A 57 4.44 -4.87 4.01
CA LEU A 57 3.02 -5.06 4.34
C LEU A 57 2.60 -6.51 4.13
N HIS A 58 1.61 -6.96 4.88
CA HIS A 58 1.00 -8.26 4.68
C HIS A 58 -0.13 -8.11 3.65
N GLU A 59 -0.05 -8.85 2.54
CA GLU A 59 -1.15 -8.93 1.58
C GLU A 59 -2.33 -9.65 2.26
N PRO A 60 -3.49 -8.99 2.42
CA PRO A 60 -4.63 -9.59 3.09
C PRO A 60 -5.26 -10.69 2.23
N HIS A 61 -5.51 -11.85 2.82
CA HIS A 61 -6.21 -12.96 2.20
C HIS A 61 -7.34 -13.48 3.11
N PRO A 62 -8.49 -13.92 2.56
CA PRO A 62 -8.81 -14.01 1.13
C PRO A 62 -9.41 -12.73 0.51
N GLN A 63 -9.94 -11.81 1.32
CA GLN A 63 -10.78 -10.70 0.86
C GLN A 63 -10.01 -9.55 0.19
N LYS A 64 -8.66 -9.54 0.24
CA LYS A 64 -7.80 -8.47 -0.31
C LYS A 64 -8.14 -7.05 0.17
N VAL A 65 -8.82 -6.91 1.31
CA VAL A 65 -9.10 -5.62 1.97
C VAL A 65 -8.06 -5.36 3.05
N LEU A 66 -7.48 -4.17 3.04
CA LEU A 66 -6.49 -3.74 4.02
C LEU A 66 -7.14 -3.50 5.38
N LYS A 67 -6.45 -3.93 6.43
CA LYS A 67 -6.84 -3.62 7.80
C LYS A 67 -6.51 -2.16 8.12
N GLY A 68 -7.27 -1.52 9.01
CA GLY A 68 -7.10 -0.10 9.37
C GLY A 68 -5.65 0.27 9.72
N TYR A 69 -4.97 -0.55 10.54
CA TYR A 69 -3.57 -0.32 10.90
C TYR A 69 -2.63 -0.26 9.68
N GLN A 70 -2.95 -0.96 8.59
CA GLN A 70 -2.14 -0.92 7.37
C GLN A 70 -2.34 0.42 6.66
N LEU A 71 -3.54 0.98 6.69
CA LEU A 71 -3.80 2.32 6.17
C LEU A 71 -3.03 3.36 6.99
N ASP A 72 -3.05 3.25 8.32
CA ASP A 72 -2.30 4.14 9.21
C ASP A 72 -0.79 4.13 8.88
N ILE A 73 -0.20 2.94 8.76
CA ILE A 73 1.22 2.79 8.37
C ILE A 73 1.51 3.44 7.01
N ILE A 74 0.62 3.26 6.02
CA ILE A 74 0.83 3.80 4.68
C ILE A 74 0.71 5.33 4.70
N ILE A 75 -0.29 5.87 5.41
CA ILE A 75 -0.53 7.32 5.49
C ILE A 75 0.66 8.00 6.17
N GLU A 76 1.11 7.46 7.30
CA GLU A 76 2.28 7.98 8.03
C GLU A 76 3.55 7.90 7.16
N HIS A 77 3.78 6.78 6.48
CA HIS A 77 4.97 6.58 5.67
C HIS A 77 5.01 7.46 4.40
N LEU A 78 3.85 7.82 3.85
CA LEU A 78 3.75 8.67 2.66
C LEU A 78 3.57 10.15 3.00
N GLU A 79 3.60 10.52 4.28
CA GLU A 79 3.35 11.88 4.77
C GLU A 79 2.03 12.48 4.24
N LEU A 80 0.97 11.66 4.25
CA LEU A 80 -0.35 11.98 3.73
C LEU A 80 -1.31 12.56 4.77
#